data_AF-A0A1A3BM52-F1
#
_entry.id   AF-A0A1A3BM52-F1
#
_cell.length_a   1.000
_cell.length_b   1.000
_cell.length_c   1.000
_cell.angle_alpha   90.00
_cell.angle_beta   90.00
_cell.angle_gamma   90.00
#
_symmetry.space_group_name_H-M   'P 1'
#
loop_
_entity.id
_entity.type
_entity.pdbx_description
1 polymer ?
#
loop_
_entity_poly.entity_id
_entity_poly.type
_entity_poly.pdbx_seq_one_letter_code
_entity_poly.pdbx_strand_id
1 'polypeptide(L)' 'MSSFVIIAPEILSTASADLRGIGSAVRAANAAASIATTQIAAAGADEVSAALAGVFGGFAAEYQALSAQIAVFHD' A
#
# COMPACT_ATOMS: atom_id res chain seq x y z
N MET A 1 35.46 15.12 22.31
CA MET A 1 34.56 15.96 21.51
C MET A 1 33.16 15.39 21.65
N SER A 2 32.27 16.06 22.39
CA SER A 2 30.87 15.66 22.51
C SER A 2 30.12 16.12 21.26
N SER A 3 29.50 15.20 20.52
CA SER A 3 28.55 15.55 19.47
C SER A 3 27.26 16.01 20.15
N PHE A 4 26.80 17.23 19.83
CA PHE A 4 25.49 17.72 20.24
C PHE A 4 24.53 17.52 19.06
N VAL A 5 23.50 16.69 19.25
CA VAL A 5 22.37 16.61 18.32
C VAL A 5 21.40 17.73 18.69
N ILE A 6 21.26 18.73 17.82
CA ILE A 6 20.22 19.75 17.94
C ILE A 6 18.94 19.15 17.34
N ILE A 7 17.93 18.92 18.18
CA ILE A 7 16.61 18.46 17.75
C ILE A 7 15.70 19.68 17.70
N ALA A 8 14.95 19.86 16.62
CA ALA A 8 13.87 20.84 16.51
C ALA A 8 12.52 20.09 16.57
N PRO A 9 11.88 20.00 17.75
CA PRO A 9 10.66 19.21 17.96
C PRO A 9 9.53 19.55 16.97
N GLU A 10 9.43 20.80 16.56
CA GLU A 10 8.42 21.36 15.67
C GLU A 10 8.59 20.83 14.24
N ILE A 11 9.85 20.62 13.81
CA ILE A 11 10.16 19.99 12.53
C ILE A 11 9.77 18.51 12.57
N LEU A 12 10.06 17.82 13.68
CA LEU A 12 9.65 16.42 13.86
C LEU A 12 8.12 16.27 13.92
N SER A 13 7.43 17.21 14.58
CA SER A 13 5.97 17.24 14.63
C SER A 13 5.37 17.42 13.24
N THR A 14 5.88 18.38 12.46
CA THR A 14 5.46 18.60 11.06
C THR A 14 5.70 17.36 10.22
N ALA A 15 6.91 16.79 10.27
CA ALA A 15 7.24 15.58 9.54
C ALA A 15 6.33 14.39 9.91
N SER A 16 5.98 14.24 11.19
CA SER A 16 5.05 13.19 11.64
C SER A 16 3.63 13.38 11.09
N ALA A 17 3.17 14.64 10.98
CA ALA A 17 1.88 14.96 10.41
C ALA A 17 1.86 14.68 8.89
N ASP A 18 2.93 15.03 8.18
CA ASP A 18 3.09 14.76 6.76
C ASP A 18 3.08 13.25 6.48
N LEU A 19 3.83 12.47 7.27
CA LEU A 19 3.84 11.00 7.16
C LEU A 19 2.46 10.39 7.38
N ARG A 20 1.70 10.88 8.37
CA ARG A 20 0.30 10.46 8.58
C ARG A 20 -0.59 10.79 7.40
N GLY A 21 -0.42 11.98 6.81
CA GLY A 21 -1.14 12.39 5.60
C GLY A 21 -0.86 11.47 4.41
N ILE A 22 0.43 11.17 4.16
CA ILE A 22 0.86 10.23 3.12
C ILE A 22 0.29 8.84 3.38
N GLY A 23 0.42 8.32 4.60
CA GLY A 23 -0.11 7.00 4.98
C GLY A 23 -1.62 6.89 4.74
N SER A 24 -2.38 7.93 5.10
CA SER A 24 -3.81 8.00 4.83
C SER A 24 -4.13 7.97 3.33
N ALA A 25 -3.41 8.74 2.51
CA ALA A 25 -3.61 8.77 1.07
C ALA A 25 -3.31 7.40 0.43
N VAL A 26 -2.23 6.75 0.85
CA VAL A 26 -1.84 5.42 0.38
C VAL A 26 -2.88 4.36 0.76
N ARG A 27 -3.41 4.38 1.98
CA ARG A 27 -4.49 3.47 2.40
C ARG A 27 -5.75 3.65 1.56
N ALA A 28 -6.15 4.90 1.31
CA ALA A 28 -7.33 5.20 0.48
C ALA A 28 -7.14 4.69 -0.96
N ALA A 29 -5.96 4.89 -1.56
CA ALA A 29 -5.64 4.40 -2.89
C ALA A 29 -5.65 2.87 -2.97
N ASN A 30 -5.07 2.18 -1.96
CA ASN A 30 -5.09 0.72 -1.89
C ASN A 30 -6.51 0.17 -1.80
N ALA A 31 -7.36 0.77 -0.96
CA ALA A 31 -8.76 0.38 -0.82
C ALA A 31 -9.54 0.58 -2.13
N ALA A 32 -9.33 1.71 -2.81
CA ALA A 32 -9.97 2.00 -4.10
C ALA A 32 -9.55 1.01 -5.20
N ALA A 33 -8.28 0.56 -5.19
CA ALA A 33 -7.76 -0.38 -6.18
C ALA A 33 -8.07 -1.86 -5.88
N SER A 34 -8.48 -2.20 -4.65
CA SER A 34 -8.57 -3.58 -4.16
C SER A 34 -9.46 -4.46 -5.05
N ILE A 35 -10.72 -4.06 -5.25
CA ILE A 35 -11.67 -4.85 -6.03
C ILE A 35 -11.24 -4.92 -7.50
N ALA A 36 -10.85 -3.79 -8.08
CA ALA A 36 -10.51 -3.69 -9.50
C ALA A 36 -9.30 -4.56 -9.89
N THR A 37 -8.38 -4.81 -8.95
CA THR A 37 -7.17 -5.59 -9.19
C THR A 37 -7.29 -7.06 -8.76
N THR A 38 -8.15 -7.37 -7.78
CA THR A 38 -8.36 -8.76 -7.32
C THR A 38 -9.42 -9.51 -8.12
N GLN A 39 -10.38 -8.80 -8.72
CA GLN A 39 -11.49 -9.39 -9.48
C GLN A 39 -11.33 -9.15 -10.98
N ILE A 40 -10.16 -9.50 -11.51
CA ILE A 40 -9.88 -9.38 -12.95
C ILE A 40 -10.69 -10.45 -13.70
N ALA A 41 -11.48 -10.01 -14.67
CA ALA A 41 -12.17 -10.91 -15.59
C ALA A 41 -11.18 -11.48 -16.62
N ALA A 42 -11.36 -12.74 -17.00
CA ALA A 42 -10.61 -13.34 -18.10
C ALA A 42 -10.93 -12.60 -19.41
N ALA A 43 -9.89 -12.27 -20.19
CA ALA A 43 -10.03 -11.55 -21.46
C ALA A 43 -10.72 -12.40 -22.55
N GLY A 44 -10.63 -13.72 -22.43
CA GLY A 44 -11.23 -14.72 -23.31
C GLY A 44 -11.76 -15.92 -22.54
N ALA A 45 -12.47 -16.80 -23.24
CA ALA A 45 -13.04 -18.03 -22.67
C ALA A 45 -12.03 -19.20 -22.62
N ASP A 46 -10.80 -18.98 -23.06
CA ASP A 46 -9.74 -19.98 -23.06
C ASP A 46 -9.07 -20.13 -21.69
N GLU A 47 -8.45 -21.28 -21.49
CA GLU A 47 -7.79 -21.65 -20.24
C GLU A 47 -6.60 -20.74 -19.91
N VAL A 48 -5.91 -20.17 -20.91
CA VAL A 48 -4.77 -19.28 -20.70
C VAL A 48 -5.24 -17.92 -20.17
N SER A 49 -6.32 -17.37 -20.73
CA SER A 49 -6.96 -16.15 -20.24
C SER A 49 -7.46 -16.31 -18.81
N ALA A 50 -8.07 -17.45 -18.48
CA ALA A 50 -8.52 -17.75 -17.12
C ALA A 50 -7.33 -17.88 -16.14
N ALA A 51 -6.27 -18.58 -16.54
CA ALA A 51 -5.06 -18.72 -15.72
C ALA A 51 -4.38 -17.36 -15.45
N LEU A 52 -4.25 -16.51 -16.48
CA LEU A 52 -3.66 -15.17 -16.32
C LEU A 52 -4.48 -14.28 -15.39
N ALA A 53 -5.81 -14.26 -15.55
CA ALA A 53 -6.69 -13.53 -14.63
C ALA A 53 -6.52 -14.01 -13.17
N GLY A 54 -6.39 -15.32 -12.97
CA GLY A 54 -6.09 -15.91 -11.67
C GLY A 54 -4.73 -15.48 -11.09
N VAL A 55 -3.67 -15.48 -11.91
CA VAL A 55 -2.34 -15.04 -11.48
C VAL A 55 -2.34 -13.57 -11.06
N PHE A 56 -2.92 -12.68 -11.86
CA PHE A 56 -2.97 -11.26 -11.53
C PHE A 56 -3.86 -10.96 -10.31
N GLY A 57 -5.02 -11.61 -10.22
CA GLY A 57 -5.90 -11.49 -9.05
C GLY A 57 -5.25 -12.01 -7.76
N GLY A 58 -4.51 -13.12 -7.85
CA GLY A 58 -3.72 -13.68 -6.75
C GLY A 58 -2.63 -12.73 -6.28
N PHE A 59 -1.84 -12.17 -7.21
CA PHE A 59 -0.82 -11.18 -6.89
C PHE A 59 -1.42 -9.93 -6.22
N ALA A 60 -2.56 -9.45 -6.72
CA ALA A 60 -3.27 -8.34 -6.10
C ALA A 60 -3.73 -8.65 -4.67
N ALA A 61 -4.19 -9.87 -4.39
CA ALA A 61 -4.60 -10.28 -3.06
C ALA A 61 -3.41 -10.30 -2.08
N GLU A 62 -2.27 -10.84 -2.51
CA GLU A 62 -1.03 -10.83 -1.72
C GLU A 62 -0.53 -9.41 -1.46
N TYR A 63 -0.56 -8.56 -2.49
CA TYR A 63 -0.22 -7.14 -2.36
C TYR A 63 -1.12 -6.43 -1.34
N GLN A 64 -2.43 -6.65 -1.38
CA GLN A 64 -3.37 -6.04 -0.42
C GLN A 64 -3.11 -6.51 1.02
N ALA A 65 -2.80 -7.80 1.21
CA ALA A 65 -2.45 -8.35 2.52
C ALA A 65 -1.16 -7.73 3.07
N LEU A 66 -0.14 -7.55 2.22
CA LEU A 66 1.11 -6.89 2.59
C LEU A 66 0.90 -5.40 2.90
N SER A 67 0.16 -4.68 2.05
CA SER A 67 -0.17 -3.26 2.25
C SER A 67 -0.88 -3.03 3.58
N ALA A 68 -1.78 -3.93 4.00
CA ALA A 68 -2.43 -3.87 5.30
C ALA A 68 -1.45 -4.03 6.48
N GLN A 69 -0.47 -4.94 6.37
CA GLN A 69 0.56 -5.12 7.40
C GLN A 69 1.48 -3.89 7.51
N ILE A 70 1.89 -3.33 6.37
CA ILE A 70 2.72 -2.13 6.31
C ILE A 70 1.97 -0.92 6.90
N ALA A 71 0.66 -0.80 6.64
CA ALA A 71 -0.14 0.28 7.20
C ALA A 71 -0.13 0.28 8.74
N VAL A 72 -0.19 -0.91 9.36
CA VAL A 72 -0.11 -1.05 10.82
C VAL A 72 1.28 -0.68 11.37
N PHE A 73 2.34 -0.96 10.61
CA PHE A 73 3.71 -0.62 11.02
C PHE A 73 3.98 0.90 11.04
N HIS A 74 3.24 1.68 10.24
CA HIS A 74 3.44 3.12 10.08
C HIS A 74 2.37 4.01 10.73
N ASP A 75 1.39 3.44 11.44
CA ASP A 75 0.43 4.18 12.29
C ASP A 75 1.06 4.60 13.63
#